data_AF-A0A034V354-F1
#
_entry.id   AF-A0A034V354-F1
#
_cell.length_a   1.000
_cell.length_b   1.000
_cell.length_c   1.000
_cell.angle_alpha   90.00
_cell.angle_beta   90.00
_cell.angle_gamma   90.00
#
_symmetry.space_group_name_H-M   'P 1'
#
loop_
_entity.id
_entity.type
_entity.pdbx_description
1 polymer ?
#
loop_
_entity_poly.entity_id
_entity_poly.type
_entity_poly.pdbx_seq_one_letter_code
_entity_poly.pdbx_strand_id
1 'polypeptide(L)'
;GLWFGEYPLINSNYITKFRVSSKFEQYGHFAEFVVDRNTHVGCAVIRYTNPSFPFFHIYNMACNYASKYAIGVPVYSVGEPASECETGSNRNYPGLCSTKEKSKPNYQY
;
A
#
# COMPACT_ATOMS: atom_id res chain seq x y z
N GLY A 1 -0.23 1.25 14.62
CA GLY A 1 -0.97 0.37 13.69
C GLY A 1 0.01 -0.62 13.08
N LEU A 2 -0.46 -1.79 12.65
CA LEU A 2 0.40 -2.88 12.11
C LEU A 2 1.18 -2.42 10.86
N TRP A 3 0.53 -2.33 9.70
CA TRP A 3 1.21 -1.99 8.44
C TRP A 3 1.32 -0.49 8.18
N PHE A 4 0.21 0.25 8.26
CA PHE A 4 0.25 1.71 8.04
C PHE A 4 1.08 2.45 9.12
N GLY A 5 1.28 1.84 10.29
CA GLY A 5 2.09 2.43 11.36
C GLY A 5 3.59 2.47 11.07
N GLU A 6 4.03 1.89 9.96
CA GLU A 6 5.43 1.91 9.52
C GLU A 6 5.83 3.23 8.84
N TYR A 7 4.89 4.15 8.58
CA TYR A 7 5.19 5.45 7.93
C TYR A 7 6.35 6.25 8.56
N PRO A 8 6.62 6.21 9.90
CA PRO A 8 7.76 6.93 10.48
C PRO A 8 9.12 6.28 10.18
N LEU A 9 9.12 5.03 9.70
CA LEU A 9 10.31 4.21 9.49
C LEU A 9 10.86 4.32 8.06
N ILE A 10 10.14 5.02 7.17
CA ILE A 10 10.54 5.25 5.78
C ILE A 10 10.86 6.73 5.55
N ASN A 11 11.93 6.98 4.80
CA ASN A 11 12.30 8.33 4.38
C ASN A 11 11.68 8.66 3.01
N SER A 12 11.26 9.91 2.79
CA SER A 12 10.64 10.35 1.53
C SER A 12 11.49 10.07 0.29
N ASN A 13 12.82 9.94 0.41
CA ASN A 13 13.69 9.53 -0.70
C ASN A 13 13.42 8.11 -1.20
N TYR A 14 12.77 7.25 -0.41
CA TYR A 14 12.29 5.92 -0.84
C TYR A 14 10.91 6.00 -1.48
N ILE A 15 10.15 7.06 -1.23
CA ILE A 15 8.87 7.31 -1.89
C ILE A 15 9.08 7.83 -3.30
N THR A 16 9.97 8.81 -3.48
CA THR A 16 10.24 9.42 -4.79
C THR A 16 10.97 8.48 -5.75
N LYS A 17 11.75 7.55 -5.21
CA LYS A 17 12.42 6.49 -5.97
C LYS A 17 12.54 5.23 -5.10
N PHE A 18 11.59 4.33 -5.29
CA PHE A 18 11.52 3.14 -4.46
C PHE A 18 12.76 2.26 -4.63
N ARG A 19 13.27 1.76 -3.50
CA ARG A 19 14.42 0.86 -3.44
C ARG A 19 14.29 -0.03 -2.22
N VAL A 20 14.79 -1.25 -2.34
CA VAL A 20 14.83 -2.22 -1.24
C VAL A 20 16.11 -1.99 -0.44
N SER A 21 16.02 -2.11 0.89
CA SER A 21 17.17 -2.05 1.80
C SER A 21 17.13 -3.24 2.77
N SER A 22 18.17 -3.41 3.58
CA SER A 22 18.19 -4.44 4.63
C SER A 22 17.10 -4.28 5.69
N LYS A 23 16.47 -3.10 5.78
CA LYS A 23 15.36 -2.81 6.69
C LYS A 23 14.00 -2.87 6.01
N PHE A 24 13.90 -3.48 4.83
CA PHE A 24 12.68 -3.48 4.03
C PHE A 24 11.43 -3.97 4.78
N GLU A 25 11.57 -5.01 5.62
CA GLU A 25 10.46 -5.52 6.43
C GLU A 25 9.89 -4.50 7.44
N GLN A 26 10.60 -3.42 7.73
CA GLN A 26 10.16 -2.36 8.65
C GLN A 26 9.27 -1.31 7.99
N TYR A 27 9.22 -1.23 6.66
CA TYR A 27 8.44 -0.21 5.94
C TYR A 27 7.72 -0.72 4.69
N GLY A 28 7.99 -1.95 4.28
CA GLY A 28 7.52 -2.49 3.01
C GLY A 28 6.00 -2.58 2.95
N HIS A 29 5.34 -2.83 4.07
CA HIS A 29 3.89 -2.90 4.10
C HIS A 29 3.28 -1.51 3.94
N PHE A 30 3.83 -0.49 4.61
CA PHE A 30 3.39 0.90 4.38
C PHE A 30 3.60 1.31 2.93
N ALA A 31 4.77 1.02 2.35
CA ALA A 31 5.07 1.37 0.96
C ALA A 31 4.06 0.74 -0.02
N GLU A 32 3.70 -0.53 0.18
CA GLU A 32 2.65 -1.21 -0.61
C GLU A 32 1.28 -0.56 -0.41
N PHE A 33 0.94 -0.18 0.82
CA PHE A 33 -0.36 0.37 1.18
C PHE A 33 -0.68 1.70 0.48
N VAL A 34 0.36 2.47 0.14
CA VAL A 34 0.24 3.85 -0.38
C VAL A 34 0.64 3.98 -1.85
N VAL A 35 0.75 2.88 -2.60
CA VAL A 35 1.01 2.91 -4.04
C VAL A 35 -0.17 3.60 -4.74
N ASP A 36 0.07 4.73 -5.42
CA ASP A 36 -1.00 5.52 -6.06
C ASP A 36 -1.70 4.80 -7.22
N ARG A 37 -1.01 3.84 -7.84
CA ARG A 37 -1.55 2.97 -8.90
C ARG A 37 -2.42 1.85 -8.36
N ASN A 38 -2.40 1.59 -7.06
CA ASN A 38 -3.21 0.54 -6.48
C ASN A 38 -4.67 1.00 -6.38
N THR A 39 -5.56 0.27 -7.05
CA THR A 39 -6.99 0.61 -7.15
C THR A 39 -7.88 -0.26 -6.29
N HIS A 40 -7.45 -1.48 -6.00
CA HIS A 40 -8.26 -2.48 -5.32
C HIS A 40 -7.39 -3.28 -4.35
N VAL A 41 -8.03 -3.80 -3.31
CA VAL A 41 -7.41 -4.70 -2.34
C VAL A 41 -8.39 -5.82 -2.02
N GLY A 42 -7.87 -7.04 -1.88
CA GLY A 42 -8.63 -8.20 -1.43
C GLY A 42 -7.88 -8.90 -0.32
N CYS A 43 -8.54 -9.15 0.81
CA CYS A 43 -7.91 -9.74 1.98
C CYS A 43 -8.61 -11.02 2.44
N ALA A 44 -7.85 -11.90 3.09
CA ALA A 44 -8.35 -13.09 3.74
C ALA A 44 -7.68 -13.26 5.11
N VAL A 45 -8.40 -13.88 6.05
CA VAL A 45 -7.88 -14.26 7.36
C VAL A 45 -8.11 -15.75 7.56
N ILE A 46 -7.08 -16.45 7.99
CA ILE A 46 -7.13 -17.86 8.33
C ILE A 46 -6.75 -18.03 9.81
N ARG A 47 -7.47 -18.92 10.49
CA ARG A 47 -7.24 -19.24 11.90
C ARG A 47 -6.68 -20.65 12.01
N TYR A 48 -5.58 -20.77 12.71
CA TYR A 48 -4.97 -22.05 13.08
C TYR A 48 -5.09 -22.25 14.58
N THR A 49 -5.40 -23.48 15.00
CA THR A 49 -5.37 -23.90 16.39
C THR A 49 -4.48 -25.13 16.48
N ASN A 50 -3.43 -25.07 17.28
CA ASN A 50 -2.62 -26.25 17.56
C ASN A 50 -3.43 -27.18 18.48
N PRO A 51 -3.65 -28.46 18.12
CA PRO A 51 -4.39 -29.40 18.97
C PRO A 51 -3.80 -29.55 20.39
N SER A 52 -2.49 -29.40 20.54
CA SER A 52 -1.80 -29.44 21.84
C SER A 52 -2.03 -28.18 22.69
N PHE A 53 -2.47 -27.08 22.09
CA PHE A 53 -2.75 -25.80 22.75
C PHE A 53 -4.12 -25.26 22.30
N PRO A 54 -5.23 -25.92 22.68
CA PRO A 54 -6.56 -25.65 22.13
C PRO A 54 -7.09 -24.25 22.44
N PHE A 55 -6.54 -23.59 23.47
CA PHE A 55 -6.89 -22.21 23.86
C PHE A 55 -6.05 -21.14 23.12
N PHE A 56 -5.04 -21.54 22.34
CA PHE A 56 -4.19 -20.61 21.59
C PHE A 56 -4.60 -20.60 20.11
N HIS A 57 -4.94 -19.42 19.59
CA HIS A 57 -5.36 -19.23 18.21
C HIS A 57 -4.38 -18.31 17.49
N ILE A 58 -3.86 -18.78 16.35
CA ILE A 58 -3.02 -17.97 15.46
C ILE A 58 -3.91 -17.48 14.32
N TYR A 59 -3.93 -16.18 14.08
CA TYR A 59 -4.64 -15.56 12.96
C TYR A 59 -3.61 -15.04 11.97
N ASN A 60 -3.62 -15.57 10.74
CA ASN A 60 -2.82 -15.05 9.65
C ASN A 60 -3.73 -14.26 8.71
N MET A 61 -3.39 -12.99 8.50
CA MET A 61 -4.06 -12.10 7.56
C MET A 61 -3.17 -11.90 6.34
N ALA A 62 -3.75 -12.06 5.15
CA ALA A 62 -3.09 -11.77 3.89
C ALA A 62 -3.95 -10.79 3.09
N CYS A 63 -3.32 -9.80 2.46
CA CYS A 63 -3.97 -8.88 1.53
C CYS A 63 -3.21 -8.86 0.21
N ASN A 64 -3.95 -8.97 -0.88
CA ASN A 64 -3.45 -8.79 -2.24
C ASN A 64 -3.91 -7.43 -2.76
N TYR A 65 -2.98 -6.74 -3.42
CA TYR A 65 -3.19 -5.42 -4.01
C TYR A 65 -3.21 -5.55 -5.54
N ALA A 66 -4.02 -4.72 -6.20
CA ALA A 66 -4.09 -4.70 -7.67
C ALA A 66 -2.81 -4.16 -8.32
N SER A 67 -2.03 -3.38 -7.56
CA SER A 67 -0.69 -2.94 -7.92
C SER A 67 0.21 -3.03 -6.70
N LYS A 68 1.51 -3.16 -6.94
CA LYS A 68 2.56 -3.19 -5.93
C LYS A 68 3.65 -2.20 -6.28
N TYR A 69 4.50 -1.82 -5.33
CA TYR A 69 5.64 -0.95 -5.66
C TYR A 69 6.59 -1.60 -6.69
N ALA A 70 7.33 -0.78 -7.45
CA ALA A 70 8.39 -1.23 -8.34
C ALA A 70 9.70 -0.49 -8.05
N ILE A 71 10.82 -1.23 -8.12
CA ILE A 71 12.16 -0.67 -7.90
C ILE A 71 12.45 0.41 -8.94
N GLY A 72 12.94 1.56 -8.48
CA GLY A 72 13.29 2.71 -9.30
C GLY A 72 12.12 3.60 -9.68
N VAL A 73 10.88 3.21 -9.37
CA VAL A 73 9.67 4.01 -9.64
C VAL A 73 9.19 4.65 -8.33
N PRO A 74 8.65 5.88 -8.35
CA PRO A 74 7.99 6.44 -7.19
C PRO A 74 6.83 5.56 -6.71
N VAL A 75 6.63 5.52 -5.39
CA VAL A 75 5.48 4.85 -4.76
C VAL A 75 4.20 5.63 -5.06
N TYR A 76 4.27 6.96 -5.01
CA TYR A 76 3.22 7.86 -5.47
C TYR A 76 3.83 9.15 -6.04
N SER A 77 3.10 9.83 -6.94
CA SER A 77 3.47 11.16 -7.42
C SER A 77 3.50 12.19 -6.29
N VAL A 78 4.62 12.91 -6.14
CA VAL A 78 4.79 13.93 -5.10
C VAL A 78 4.28 15.28 -5.62
N GLY A 79 3.34 15.89 -4.89
CA GLY A 79 2.80 17.20 -5.23
C GLY A 79 1.62 17.58 -4.34
N GLU A 80 0.89 18.63 -4.73
CA GLU A 80 -0.37 19.00 -4.08
C GLU A 80 -1.39 17.87 -4.22
N PRO A 81 -2.14 17.51 -3.15
CA PRO A 81 -3.05 16.38 -3.19
C PRO A 81 -4.09 16.50 -4.30
N ALA A 82 -4.29 15.42 -5.04
CA ALA A 82 -5.22 15.32 -6.17
C ALA A 82 -5.00 16.30 -7.34
N SER A 83 -3.85 17.00 -7.39
CA SER A 83 -3.55 17.97 -8.45
C SER A 83 -3.42 17.36 -9.85
N GLU A 84 -3.09 16.07 -9.94
CA GLU A 84 -2.97 15.32 -11.19
C GLU A 84 -4.19 14.44 -11.51
N CYS A 85 -5.27 14.51 -10.72
CA CYS A 85 -6.47 13.70 -10.99
C CYS A 85 -7.29 14.29 -12.15
N GLU A 86 -7.56 13.50 -13.19
CA GLU A 86 -8.31 13.95 -14.38
C GLU A 86 -9.80 14.13 -14.08
N THR A 87 -10.33 13.38 -13.11
CA THR A 87 -11.76 13.37 -12.77
C THR A 87 -12.09 14.18 -11.51
N GLY A 88 -11.11 14.94 -11.02
CA GLY A 88 -11.19 15.71 -9.79
C GLY A 88 -10.94 14.88 -8.53
N SER A 89 -10.95 15.56 -7.38
CA SER A 89 -10.74 14.93 -6.08
C SER A 89 -11.99 14.21 -5.57
N ASN A 90 -11.78 13.23 -4.69
CA ASN A 90 -12.86 12.57 -4.01
C ASN A 90 -13.46 13.49 -2.94
N ARG A 91 -14.79 13.66 -2.96
CA ARG A 91 -15.51 14.53 -2.02
C ARG A 91 -15.30 14.16 -0.54
N ASN A 92 -15.19 12.86 -0.23
CA ASN A 92 -15.03 12.37 1.13
C ASN A 92 -13.57 12.22 1.53
N TYR A 93 -12.67 12.08 0.54
CA TYR A 93 -11.24 11.89 0.74
C TYR A 93 -10.46 12.87 -0.15
N PRO A 94 -10.35 14.15 0.24
CA PRO A 94 -9.84 15.21 -0.64
C PRO A 94 -8.41 14.98 -1.16
N GLY A 95 -7.62 14.13 -0.49
CA GLY A 95 -6.28 13.74 -0.93
C GLY A 95 -6.24 12.60 -1.97
N LEU A 96 -7.38 12.06 -2.39
CA LEU A 96 -7.50 10.98 -3.37
C LEU A 96 -8.23 11.45 -4.62
N CYS A 97 -7.93 10.82 -5.77
CA CYS A 97 -8.73 11.00 -6.97
C CYS A 97 -10.14 10.45 -6.80
N SER A 98 -11.07 10.96 -7.61
CA SER A 98 -12.45 10.48 -7.62
C SER A 98 -12.54 9.00 -8.02
N THR A 99 -13.66 8.34 -7.71
CA THR A 99 -13.90 6.95 -8.12
C THR A 99 -14.08 6.75 -9.63
N LYS A 100 -14.12 7.85 -10.40
CA LYS A 100 -14.21 7.82 -11.87
C LYS A 100 -12.83 7.86 -12.54
N GLU A 101 -11.76 7.99 -11.75
CA GLU A 101 -10.39 8.10 -12.25
C GLU A 101 -9.99 6.85 -13.03
N LYS A 102 -9.32 7.04 -14.18
CA LYS A 102 -8.86 5.93 -15.01
C LYS A 102 -7.44 5.54 -14.63
N SER A 103 -7.30 4.72 -13.59
CA SER A 103 -5.98 4.27 -13.15
C SER A 103 -5.45 3.10 -14.01
N LYS A 104 -4.15 3.12 -14.32
CA LYS A 104 -3.43 1.99 -14.92
C LYS A 104 -2.62 1.28 -13.83
N PRO A 105 -3.05 0.12 -13.32
CA PRO A 105 -2.39 -0.53 -12.19
C PRO A 105 -1.02 -1.14 -12.54
N ASN A 106 -0.73 -1.34 -13.83
CA ASN A 106 0.53 -1.94 -14.29
C ASN A 106 1.57 -0.87 -14.67
N TYR A 107 2.83 -1.14 -14.35
CA TYR A 107 3.96 -0.35 -14.85
C TYR A 107 4.08 -0.55 -16.36
N GLN A 108 4.03 0.55 -17.13
CA GLN A 108 4.39 0.55 -18.54
C GLN A 108 5.90 0.79 -18.61
N TYR A 109 6.63 -0.17 -19.18
CA TYR A 109 8.06 -0.06 -19.49
C TYR A 109 8.27 0.72 -20.77
#